data_AF-A0A9D0YG29-F1
#
_entry.id   AF-A0A9D0YG29-F1
#
_cell.length_a   1.000
_cell.length_b   1.000
_cell.length_c   1.000
_cell.angle_alpha   90.00
_cell.angle_beta   90.00
_cell.angle_gamma   90.00
#
_symmetry.space_group_name_H-M   'P 1'
#
loop_
_entity.id
_entity.type
_entity.pdbx_description
1 polymer ?
#
loop_
_entity_poly.entity_id
_entity_poly.type
_entity_poly.pdbx_seq_one_letter_code
_entity_poly.pdbx_strand_id
1 'polypeptide(L)'
;MFGLNGRQWRVISHAFVVLFCFFVVGCATTEKKVAVEDPYEDFNRGVYTFNQGIDDYISQPIVTVYDTVTPDFLQQGVGNFFTNLNNVQVVINDLLQGKIQQGTKDTGRFAINSTLGVFGLFDVAKYVGLQQNEEDFGQTLGVWGVPAGPYLVLPFLGPSTLFQGVPGATVDVLSNPISYATALPLVQVLSAVNARSEAEESLDFIDKSALDPYTFTREAYMQWRQHLITDGKGAAQASFDELEDEIFADESDDLELDALERELNASVEEVQELVFSTERAEFVEDADDDSEVDRTLDLLEVELKKSATEGLAILEKNNQEREMNRVGELADAPSPVDLD
;
A
#
# COMPACT_ATOMS: atom_id res chain seq x y z
N MET A 1 -6.08 53.44 12.44
CA MET A 1 -4.94 52.55 12.74
C MET A 1 -4.85 52.42 14.26
N PHE A 2 -5.46 51.38 14.84
CA PHE A 2 -5.44 51.18 16.30
C PHE A 2 -4.13 50.49 16.70
N GLY A 3 -3.24 51.24 17.35
CA GLY A 3 -1.96 50.71 17.84
C GLY A 3 -2.17 49.89 19.11
N LEU A 4 -2.05 48.57 19.02
CA LEU A 4 -2.09 47.68 20.18
C LEU A 4 -0.72 47.71 20.89
N ASN A 5 -0.72 48.01 22.19
CA ASN A 5 0.50 48.04 22.99
C ASN A 5 1.08 46.63 23.25
N GLY A 6 2.38 46.52 23.54
CA GLY A 6 3.10 45.24 23.67
C GLY A 6 2.52 44.23 24.67
N ARG A 7 1.77 44.68 25.68
CA ARG A 7 1.04 43.78 26.60
C ARG A 7 -0.12 43.06 25.91
N GLN A 8 -0.80 43.71 24.96
CA GLN A 8 -1.90 43.11 24.22
C GLN A 8 -1.40 42.08 23.21
N TRP A 9 -0.25 42.32 22.58
CA TRP A 9 0.42 41.33 21.72
C TRP A 9 0.80 40.06 22.46
N ARG A 10 1.28 40.17 23.70
CA ARG A 10 1.58 39.00 24.53
C ARG A 10 0.32 38.22 24.87
N VAL A 11 -0.78 38.88 25.26
CA VAL A 11 -2.04 38.20 25.58
C VAL A 11 -2.63 37.51 24.35
N ILE A 12 -2.61 38.16 23.18
CA ILE A 12 -3.07 37.55 21.91
C ILE A 12 -2.23 36.34 21.55
N SER A 13 -0.90 36.42 21.67
CA SER A 13 0.00 35.31 21.38
C SER A 13 -0.22 34.12 22.32
N HIS A 14 -0.44 34.34 23.62
CA HIS A 14 -0.73 33.26 24.57
C HIS A 14 -2.12 32.66 24.33
N ALA A 15 -3.12 33.48 23.98
CA ALA A 15 -4.44 33.00 23.61
C ALA A 15 -4.40 32.11 22.35
N PHE A 16 -3.57 32.48 21.36
CA PHE A 16 -3.37 31.68 20.14
C PHE A 16 -2.70 30.33 20.44
N VAL A 17 -1.69 30.31 21.32
CA VAL A 17 -1.02 29.06 21.74
C VAL A 17 -1.97 28.15 22.50
N VAL A 18 -2.78 28.69 23.42
CA VAL A 18 -3.77 27.90 24.17
C VAL A 18 -4.86 27.36 23.24
N LEU A 19 -5.35 28.17 22.28
CA LEU A 19 -6.30 27.73 21.27
C LEU A 19 -5.72 26.61 20.40
N PHE A 20 -4.46 26.73 19.99
CA PHE A 20 -3.76 25.70 19.21
C PHE A 20 -3.59 24.40 19.99
N CYS A 21 -3.23 24.47 21.28
CA CYS A 21 -3.16 23.27 22.13
C CYS A 21 -4.52 22.57 22.30
N PHE A 22 -5.63 23.33 22.33
CA PHE A 22 -6.98 22.73 22.35
C PHE A 22 -7.33 21.98 21.06
N PHE A 23 -6.84 22.44 19.90
CA PHE A 23 -7.01 21.72 18.63
C PHE A 23 -6.23 20.40 18.58
N VAL A 24 -5.04 20.35 19.19
CA VAL A 24 -4.17 19.15 19.16
C VAL A 24 -4.66 18.05 20.11
N VAL A 25 -5.28 18.39 21.25
CA VAL A 25 -5.77 17.40 22.23
C VAL A 25 -7.08 16.71 21.75
N GLY A 26 -7.74 17.23 20.71
CA GLY A 26 -8.93 16.61 20.12
C GLY A 26 -8.67 15.38 19.25
N CYS A 27 -7.43 15.06 18.91
CA CYS A 27 -7.10 13.93 18.02
C CYS A 27 -6.92 12.57 18.72
N ALA A 28 -7.11 12.47 20.04
CA ALA A 28 -7.13 11.18 20.72
C ALA A 28 -8.54 10.57 20.64
N THR A 29 -8.94 10.11 19.46
CA THR A 29 -10.12 9.24 19.29
C THR A 29 -9.68 7.78 19.29
N THR A 30 -10.37 6.97 20.09
CA THR A 30 -10.09 5.55 20.31
C THR A 30 -10.46 4.75 19.05
N GLU A 31 -9.62 3.79 18.65
CA GLU A 31 -9.96 2.80 17.61
C GLU A 31 -11.22 2.04 18.01
N LYS A 32 -12.35 2.45 17.43
CA LYS A 32 -13.52 1.60 17.31
C LYS A 32 -13.42 1.01 15.91
N LYS A 33 -13.30 -0.32 15.79
CA LYS A 33 -13.48 -1.03 14.52
C LYS A 33 -14.77 -0.47 13.91
N VAL A 34 -14.62 0.36 12.87
CA VAL A 34 -15.72 1.09 12.25
C VAL A 34 -16.58 0.04 11.59
N ALA A 35 -17.72 -0.29 12.21
CA ALA A 35 -18.83 -0.81 11.44
C ALA A 35 -19.06 0.21 10.32
N VAL A 36 -18.95 -0.28 9.08
CA VAL A 36 -19.02 0.44 7.80
C VAL A 36 -20.42 1.04 7.63
N GLU A 37 -20.74 2.04 8.44
CA GLU A 37 -22.02 2.72 8.45
C GLU A 37 -21.74 4.18 8.07
N ASP A 38 -22.34 4.61 6.97
CA ASP A 38 -22.20 5.96 6.45
C ASP A 38 -22.99 6.93 7.36
N PRO A 39 -22.32 7.73 8.20
CA PRO A 39 -23.01 8.57 9.18
C PRO A 39 -23.87 9.67 8.54
N TYR A 40 -23.64 9.94 7.25
CA TYR A 40 -24.31 11.00 6.48
C TYR A 40 -25.11 10.42 5.31
N GLU A 41 -25.55 9.16 5.39
CA GLU A 41 -26.21 8.46 4.28
C GLU A 41 -27.39 9.23 3.69
N ASP A 42 -28.30 9.75 4.52
CA ASP A 42 -29.46 10.53 4.04
C ASP A 42 -29.04 11.78 3.25
N PHE A 43 -28.02 12.49 3.74
CA PHE A 43 -27.47 13.66 3.06
C PHE A 43 -26.79 13.23 1.76
N ASN A 44 -25.93 12.22 1.82
CA ASN A 44 -25.16 11.73 0.70
C ASN A 44 -26.05 11.18 -0.42
N ARG A 45 -27.10 10.42 -0.12
CA ARG A 45 -28.09 9.96 -1.09
C ARG A 45 -28.87 11.12 -1.71
N GLY A 46 -29.20 12.15 -0.92
CA GLY A 46 -29.83 13.37 -1.40
C GLY A 46 -28.94 14.11 -2.42
N VAL A 47 -27.66 14.30 -2.09
CA VAL A 47 -26.69 14.93 -3.00
C VAL A 47 -26.37 14.05 -4.20
N TYR A 48 -26.31 12.73 -4.02
CA TYR A 48 -26.12 11.76 -5.10
C TYR A 48 -27.26 11.87 -6.13
N THR A 49 -28.51 11.90 -5.66
CA THR A 49 -29.68 12.10 -6.54
C THR A 49 -29.64 13.47 -7.23
N PHE A 50 -29.19 14.52 -6.53
CA PHE A 50 -28.99 15.83 -7.14
C PHE A 50 -27.92 15.81 -8.25
N ASN A 51 -26.80 15.13 -8.02
CA ASN A 51 -25.74 14.97 -9.02
C ASN A 51 -26.21 14.14 -10.22
N GLN A 52 -26.95 13.06 -10.01
CA GLN A 52 -27.58 12.27 -11.07
C GLN A 52 -28.53 13.13 -11.90
N GLY A 53 -29.38 13.94 -11.27
CA GLY A 53 -30.26 14.86 -12.00
C GLY A 53 -29.47 15.85 -12.86
N ILE A 54 -28.37 16.41 -12.36
CA ILE A 54 -27.51 17.27 -13.18
C ILE A 54 -26.91 16.47 -14.35
N ASP A 55 -26.45 15.25 -14.10
CA ASP A 55 -25.87 14.41 -15.14
C ASP A 55 -26.89 14.14 -16.25
N ASP A 56 -28.07 13.64 -15.91
CA ASP A 56 -29.14 13.30 -16.84
C ASP A 56 -29.62 14.50 -17.68
N TYR A 57 -29.77 15.68 -17.04
CA TYR A 57 -30.37 16.84 -17.70
C TYR A 57 -29.34 17.78 -18.35
N ILE A 58 -28.07 17.72 -17.96
CA ILE A 58 -27.04 18.67 -18.41
C ILE A 58 -25.82 17.95 -18.97
N SER A 59 -25.14 17.12 -18.15
CA SER A 59 -23.86 16.54 -18.55
C SER A 59 -24.01 15.52 -19.69
N GLN A 60 -24.93 14.57 -19.57
CA GLN A 60 -25.16 13.51 -20.54
C GLN A 60 -25.54 14.06 -21.92
N PRO A 61 -26.49 15.01 -22.07
CA PRO A 61 -26.77 15.63 -23.37
C PRO A 61 -25.56 16.32 -24.00
N ILE A 62 -24.72 16.99 -23.19
CA ILE A 62 -23.49 17.65 -23.67
C ILE A 62 -22.49 16.61 -24.16
N VAL A 63 -22.28 15.54 -23.39
CA VAL A 63 -21.39 14.43 -23.70
C VAL A 63 -21.82 13.72 -24.97
N THR A 64 -23.11 13.38 -25.13
CA THR A 64 -23.63 12.77 -26.37
C THR A 64 -23.34 13.64 -27.60
N VAL A 65 -23.46 14.97 -27.50
CA VAL A 65 -23.09 15.87 -28.59
C VAL A 65 -21.58 15.86 -28.82
N TYR A 66 -20.78 15.94 -27.76
CA TYR A 66 -19.32 15.87 -27.83
C TYR A 66 -18.85 14.59 -28.54
N ASP A 67 -19.38 13.43 -28.16
CA ASP A 67 -19.03 12.14 -28.74
C ASP A 67 -19.47 12.03 -30.21
N THR A 68 -20.62 12.62 -30.54
CA THR A 68 -21.13 12.62 -31.92
C THR A 68 -20.25 13.46 -32.86
N VAL A 69 -19.72 14.59 -32.39
CA VAL A 69 -18.99 15.55 -33.24
C VAL A 69 -17.47 15.36 -33.20
N THR A 70 -16.94 14.70 -32.18
CA THR A 70 -15.51 14.59 -31.90
C THR A 70 -15.04 13.14 -32.12
N PRO A 71 -14.20 12.85 -33.12
CA PRO A 71 -13.63 11.52 -33.31
C PRO A 71 -12.78 11.06 -32.12
N ASP A 72 -12.75 9.75 -31.86
CA ASP A 72 -12.05 9.13 -30.72
C ASP A 72 -10.60 9.58 -30.56
N PHE A 73 -9.85 9.75 -31.66
CA PHE A 73 -8.44 10.17 -31.60
C PHE A 73 -8.28 11.60 -31.06
N LEU A 74 -9.26 12.48 -31.28
CA LEU A 74 -9.26 13.83 -30.71
C LEU A 74 -9.63 13.77 -29.23
N GLN A 75 -10.62 12.95 -28.85
CA GLN A 75 -11.00 12.77 -27.44
C GLN A 75 -9.81 12.23 -26.63
N GLN A 76 -9.15 11.17 -27.12
CA GLN A 76 -7.93 10.64 -26.53
C GLN A 76 -6.82 11.70 -26.45
N GLY A 77 -6.68 12.55 -27.48
CA GLY A 77 -5.71 13.64 -27.47
C GLY A 77 -5.99 14.68 -26.39
N VAL A 78 -7.27 15.03 -26.20
CA VAL A 78 -7.73 15.94 -25.14
C VAL A 78 -7.48 15.32 -23.75
N GLY A 79 -7.85 14.05 -23.56
CA GLY A 79 -7.58 13.29 -22.35
C GLY A 79 -6.07 13.27 -22.01
N ASN A 80 -5.24 12.83 -22.96
CA ASN A 80 -3.78 12.79 -22.77
C ASN A 80 -3.19 14.17 -22.42
N PHE A 81 -3.70 15.24 -23.04
CA PHE A 81 -3.24 16.60 -22.74
C PHE A 81 -3.50 16.98 -21.28
N PHE A 82 -4.72 16.74 -20.78
CA PHE A 82 -5.06 17.02 -19.39
C PHE A 82 -4.33 16.09 -18.41
N THR A 83 -4.19 14.80 -18.72
CA THR A 83 -3.38 13.87 -17.94
C THR A 83 -1.93 14.33 -17.86
N ASN A 84 -1.34 14.78 -18.98
CA ASN A 84 0.02 15.28 -19.00
C ASN A 84 0.19 16.53 -18.13
N LEU A 85 -0.77 17.44 -18.13
CA LEU A 85 -0.72 18.60 -17.24
C LEU A 85 -0.87 18.19 -15.76
N ASN A 86 -1.71 17.21 -15.47
CA ASN A 86 -1.87 16.67 -14.13
C ASN A 86 -0.61 15.97 -13.62
N ASN A 87 0.26 15.45 -14.49
CA ASN A 87 1.51 14.81 -14.09
C ASN A 87 2.43 15.70 -13.24
N VAL A 88 2.35 17.03 -13.37
CA VAL A 88 3.11 17.95 -12.50
C VAL A 88 2.73 17.73 -11.04
N GLN A 89 1.44 17.58 -10.79
CA GLN A 89 0.88 17.36 -9.47
C GLN A 89 1.11 15.95 -8.97
N VAL A 90 1.02 14.96 -9.85
CA VAL A 90 1.40 13.57 -9.55
C VAL A 90 2.83 13.51 -9.05
N VAL A 91 3.79 14.09 -9.78
CA VAL A 91 5.20 14.13 -9.38
C VAL A 91 5.41 14.82 -8.03
N ILE A 92 4.68 15.90 -7.75
CA ILE A 92 4.78 16.56 -6.44
C ILE A 92 4.30 15.61 -5.33
N ASN A 93 3.16 14.95 -5.52
CA ASN A 93 2.61 14.02 -4.54
C ASN A 93 3.47 12.76 -4.38
N ASP A 94 4.02 12.20 -5.46
CA ASP A 94 5.01 11.12 -5.39
C ASP A 94 6.16 11.47 -4.44
N LEU A 95 6.72 12.67 -4.59
CA LEU A 95 7.82 13.14 -3.77
C LEU A 95 7.40 13.37 -2.32
N LEU A 96 6.20 13.94 -2.09
CA LEU A 96 5.64 14.12 -0.74
C LEU A 96 5.36 12.78 -0.04
N GLN A 97 5.03 11.75 -0.80
CA GLN A 97 4.83 10.38 -0.31
C GLN A 97 6.13 9.59 -0.19
N GLY A 98 7.28 10.16 -0.61
CA GLY A 98 8.58 9.50 -0.57
C GLY A 98 8.81 8.48 -1.70
N LYS A 99 7.94 8.43 -2.71
CA LYS A 99 8.00 7.52 -3.86
C LYS A 99 8.97 8.02 -4.93
N ILE A 100 10.26 8.14 -4.61
CA ILE A 100 11.28 8.73 -5.51
C ILE A 100 11.38 8.04 -6.87
N GLN A 101 11.28 6.70 -6.89
CA GLN A 101 11.33 5.94 -8.15
C GLN A 101 10.12 6.22 -9.04
N GLN A 102 8.93 6.35 -8.44
CA GLN A 102 7.68 6.66 -9.14
C GLN A 102 7.73 8.09 -9.69
N GLY A 103 8.05 9.07 -8.84
CA GLY A 103 8.18 10.47 -9.26
C GLY A 103 9.22 10.69 -10.36
N THR A 104 10.29 9.90 -10.41
CA THR A 104 11.27 9.95 -11.52
C THR A 104 10.65 9.44 -12.83
N LYS A 105 9.86 8.35 -12.79
CA LYS A 105 9.15 7.82 -13.96
C LYS A 105 8.10 8.82 -14.45
N ASP A 106 7.31 9.40 -13.56
CA ASP A 106 6.26 10.35 -13.92
C ASP A 106 6.83 11.68 -14.42
N THR A 107 7.97 12.12 -13.88
CA THR A 107 8.74 13.23 -14.46
C THR A 107 9.18 12.91 -15.90
N GLY A 108 9.66 11.68 -16.12
CA GLY A 108 10.01 11.18 -17.44
C GLY A 108 8.82 11.18 -18.40
N ARG A 109 7.64 10.71 -17.95
CA ARG A 109 6.40 10.75 -18.72
C ARG A 109 6.04 12.16 -19.12
N PHE A 110 6.01 13.08 -18.15
CA PHE A 110 5.74 14.49 -18.40
C PHE A 110 6.70 15.10 -19.43
N ALA A 111 8.00 14.87 -19.27
CA ALA A 111 9.01 15.40 -20.19
C ALA A 111 8.85 14.84 -21.61
N ILE A 112 8.66 13.53 -21.76
CA ILE A 112 8.51 12.86 -23.05
C ILE A 112 7.22 13.30 -23.74
N ASN A 113 6.09 13.27 -23.03
CA ASN A 113 4.80 13.63 -23.61
C ASN A 113 4.72 15.14 -23.93
N SER A 114 5.34 15.98 -23.11
CA SER A 114 5.40 17.42 -23.40
C SER A 114 6.26 17.75 -24.61
N THR A 115 7.35 17.01 -24.85
CA THR A 115 8.29 17.29 -25.94
C THR A 115 7.99 16.50 -27.21
N LEU A 116 7.97 15.17 -27.14
CA LEU A 116 7.74 14.27 -28.27
C LEU A 116 6.24 14.05 -28.51
N GLY A 117 5.43 14.12 -27.46
CA GLY A 117 3.98 13.95 -27.50
C GLY A 117 3.20 15.22 -27.84
N VAL A 118 3.85 16.28 -28.31
CA VAL A 118 3.23 17.58 -28.67
C VAL A 118 2.40 18.13 -27.49
N PHE A 119 3.09 18.56 -26.43
CA PHE A 119 2.47 19.08 -25.19
C PHE A 119 1.54 18.09 -24.46
N GLY A 120 1.64 16.80 -24.77
CA GLY A 120 0.83 15.75 -24.17
C GLY A 120 -0.35 15.30 -25.00
N LEU A 121 -0.57 15.82 -26.21
CA LEU A 121 -1.63 15.31 -27.09
C LEU A 121 -1.45 13.82 -27.45
N PHE A 122 -0.20 13.36 -27.49
CA PHE A 122 0.14 11.96 -27.70
C PHE A 122 0.89 11.40 -26.49
N ASP A 123 0.38 10.32 -25.90
CA ASP A 123 1.12 9.57 -24.89
C ASP A 123 2.22 8.73 -25.58
N VAL A 124 3.40 9.32 -25.74
CA VAL A 124 4.60 8.68 -26.28
C VAL A 124 5.30 7.86 -25.20
N ALA A 125 5.21 8.31 -23.95
CA ALA A 125 5.90 7.71 -22.82
C ALA A 125 5.46 6.26 -22.55
N LYS A 126 4.21 5.91 -22.84
CA LYS A 126 3.75 4.52 -22.74
C LYS A 126 4.54 3.55 -23.64
N TYR A 127 4.98 4.00 -24.82
CA TYR A 127 5.72 3.14 -25.76
C TYR A 127 7.16 2.87 -25.34
N VAL A 128 7.69 3.63 -24.38
CA VAL A 128 9.01 3.39 -23.77
C VAL A 128 8.90 2.71 -22.40
N GLY A 129 7.73 2.17 -22.06
CA GLY A 129 7.51 1.35 -20.86
C GLY A 129 7.29 2.14 -19.58
N LEU A 130 7.06 3.45 -19.65
CA LEU A 130 6.66 4.24 -18.48
C LEU A 130 5.15 4.12 -18.32
N GLN A 131 4.69 3.49 -17.23
CA GLN A 131 3.26 3.39 -16.91
C GLN A 131 2.76 4.68 -16.26
N GLN A 132 1.51 5.03 -16.52
CA GLN A 132 0.85 6.18 -15.88
C GLN A 132 0.51 5.84 -14.43
N ASN A 133 0.87 6.74 -13.51
CA ASN A 133 0.38 6.70 -12.13
C ASN A 133 -0.57 7.88 -11.87
N GLU A 134 -1.34 7.78 -10.80
CA GLU A 134 -2.28 8.80 -10.37
C GLU A 134 -2.08 9.08 -8.89
N GLU A 135 -1.64 10.29 -8.56
CA GLU A 135 -1.36 10.71 -7.19
C GLU A 135 -1.97 12.08 -6.93
N ASP A 136 -2.65 12.20 -5.79
CA ASP A 136 -3.31 13.42 -5.33
C ASP A 136 -3.00 13.71 -3.86
N PHE A 137 -3.29 14.93 -3.42
CA PHE A 137 -2.94 15.33 -2.06
C PHE A 137 -3.75 14.56 -1.00
N GLY A 138 -4.96 14.09 -1.34
CA GLY A 138 -5.74 13.21 -0.47
C GLY A 138 -5.04 11.86 -0.22
N GLN A 139 -4.38 11.30 -1.24
CA GLN A 139 -3.55 10.10 -1.10
C GLN A 139 -2.34 10.38 -0.23
N THR A 140 -1.68 11.52 -0.44
CA THR A 140 -0.55 11.97 0.39
C THR A 140 -0.93 12.05 1.87
N LEU A 141 -2.11 12.61 2.20
CA LEU A 141 -2.62 12.61 3.57
C LEU A 141 -2.83 11.20 4.12
N GLY A 142 -3.35 10.28 3.29
CA GLY A 142 -3.51 8.87 3.64
C GLY A 142 -2.18 8.17 3.96
N VAL A 143 -1.15 8.36 3.12
CA VAL A 143 0.21 7.83 3.35
C VAL A 143 0.81 8.39 4.64
N TRP A 144 0.47 9.63 5.00
CA TRP A 144 0.92 10.28 6.23
C TRP A 144 0.08 9.91 7.46
N GLY A 145 -0.85 8.95 7.33
CA GLY A 145 -1.63 8.39 8.43
C GLY A 145 -2.87 9.19 8.82
N VAL A 146 -3.29 10.19 8.02
CA VAL A 146 -4.58 10.84 8.23
C VAL A 146 -5.68 9.83 7.87
N PRO A 147 -6.62 9.50 8.76
CA PRO A 147 -7.70 8.58 8.44
C PRO A 147 -8.59 9.18 7.34
N ALA A 148 -9.24 8.36 6.52
CA ALA A 148 -10.14 8.85 5.47
C ALA A 148 -11.28 9.72 6.03
N GLY A 149 -11.81 9.31 7.19
CA GLY A 149 -13.00 9.90 7.79
C GLY A 149 -14.29 9.43 7.12
N PRO A 150 -15.44 10.00 7.52
CA PRO A 150 -16.73 9.67 6.93
C PRO A 150 -16.75 9.86 5.42
N TYR A 151 -17.45 8.97 4.73
CA TYR A 151 -17.79 9.12 3.32
C TYR A 151 -18.73 10.32 3.13
N LEU A 152 -18.49 11.09 2.07
CA LEU A 152 -19.31 12.22 1.70
C LEU A 152 -19.53 12.24 0.20
N VAL A 153 -20.74 12.59 -0.22
CA VAL A 153 -21.01 12.97 -1.60
C VAL A 153 -21.08 14.49 -1.68
N LEU A 154 -20.21 15.07 -2.51
CA LEU A 154 -20.15 16.50 -2.75
C LEU A 154 -21.01 16.88 -3.96
N PRO A 155 -21.73 18.01 -3.92
CA PRO A 155 -22.43 18.52 -5.10
C PRO A 155 -21.44 18.76 -6.25
N PHE A 156 -21.81 18.35 -7.46
CA PHE A 156 -21.02 18.43 -8.70
C PHE A 156 -19.75 17.57 -8.76
N LEU A 157 -19.07 17.35 -7.64
CA LEU A 157 -17.78 16.63 -7.58
C LEU A 157 -17.95 15.13 -7.32
N GLY A 158 -19.02 14.71 -6.65
CA GLY A 158 -19.31 13.30 -6.40
C GLY A 158 -18.64 12.74 -5.13
N PRO A 159 -18.30 11.44 -5.12
CA PRO A 159 -17.73 10.72 -3.97
C PRO A 159 -16.45 11.35 -3.41
N SER A 160 -16.36 11.48 -2.09
CA SER A 160 -15.21 12.02 -1.36
C SER A 160 -15.13 11.44 0.05
N THR A 161 -14.03 11.69 0.75
CA THR A 161 -13.92 11.47 2.20
C THR A 161 -13.66 12.78 2.93
N LEU A 162 -14.15 12.90 4.17
CA LEU A 162 -14.14 14.18 4.90
C LEU A 162 -12.72 14.66 5.26
N PHE A 163 -11.82 13.75 5.64
CA PHE A 163 -10.51 14.13 6.18
C PHE A 163 -9.37 14.01 5.18
N GLN A 164 -9.49 13.13 4.17
CA GLN A 164 -8.51 13.04 3.08
C GLN A 164 -9.02 13.73 1.81
N GLY A 165 -10.21 13.36 1.33
CA GLY A 165 -10.72 13.78 0.01
C GLY A 165 -11.02 15.28 -0.09
N VAL A 166 -11.79 15.84 0.84
CA VAL A 166 -12.17 17.27 0.83
C VAL A 166 -10.94 18.21 0.90
N PRO A 167 -10.03 18.07 1.89
CA PRO A 167 -8.83 18.91 1.93
C PRO A 167 -7.86 18.59 0.78
N GLY A 168 -7.77 17.31 0.38
CA GLY A 168 -7.02 16.85 -0.80
C GLY A 168 -7.39 17.65 -2.04
N ALA A 169 -8.65 17.53 -2.48
CA ALA A 169 -9.18 18.21 -3.64
C ALA A 169 -8.99 19.75 -3.56
N THR A 170 -9.09 20.33 -2.37
CA THR A 170 -8.87 21.78 -2.18
C THR A 170 -7.43 22.16 -2.46
N VAL A 171 -6.46 21.46 -1.87
CA VAL A 171 -5.04 21.69 -2.11
C VAL A 171 -4.70 21.42 -3.56
N ASP A 172 -5.32 20.39 -4.13
CA ASP A 172 -5.09 19.99 -5.51
C ASP A 172 -5.52 21.07 -6.50
N VAL A 173 -6.73 21.62 -6.33
CA VAL A 173 -7.22 22.75 -7.14
C VAL A 173 -6.33 23.98 -6.97
N LEU A 174 -5.90 24.27 -5.73
CA LEU A 174 -5.08 25.44 -5.42
C LEU A 174 -3.63 25.31 -5.87
N SER A 175 -3.12 24.10 -6.10
CA SER A 175 -1.75 23.86 -6.55
C SER A 175 -1.66 23.61 -8.05
N ASN A 176 -2.76 23.25 -8.70
CA ASN A 176 -2.79 23.02 -10.14
C ASN A 176 -2.58 24.33 -10.93
N PRO A 177 -1.51 24.45 -11.75
CA PRO A 177 -1.24 25.65 -12.54
C PRO A 177 -2.37 26.01 -13.52
N ILE A 178 -3.15 25.02 -13.99
CA ILE A 178 -4.28 25.24 -14.91
C ILE A 178 -5.34 26.14 -14.27
N SER A 179 -5.58 25.97 -12.97
CA SER A 179 -6.56 26.74 -12.19
C SER A 179 -6.30 28.24 -12.28
N TYR A 180 -5.05 28.66 -12.49
CA TYR A 180 -4.64 30.07 -12.57
C TYR A 180 -4.26 30.50 -13.99
N ALA A 181 -3.78 29.58 -14.82
CA ALA A 181 -3.26 29.90 -16.15
C ALA A 181 -4.36 30.19 -17.18
N THR A 182 -5.60 29.77 -16.93
CA THR A 182 -6.68 29.83 -17.92
C THR A 182 -7.74 30.87 -17.56
N ALA A 183 -7.79 31.97 -18.32
CA ALA A 183 -8.90 32.93 -18.29
C ALA A 183 -10.20 32.38 -18.93
N LEU A 184 -10.24 31.09 -19.26
CA LEU A 184 -11.28 30.47 -20.07
C LEU A 184 -11.92 29.31 -19.30
N PRO A 185 -13.06 29.51 -18.63
CA PRO A 185 -13.87 28.42 -18.06
C PRO A 185 -14.13 27.28 -19.06
N LEU A 186 -14.07 27.58 -20.36
CA LEU A 186 -14.20 26.60 -21.45
C LEU A 186 -13.17 25.47 -21.42
N VAL A 187 -11.93 25.70 -20.97
CA VAL A 187 -10.90 24.64 -20.92
C VAL A 187 -11.22 23.63 -19.82
N GLN A 188 -11.66 24.11 -18.66
CA GLN A 188 -12.07 23.26 -17.55
C GLN A 188 -13.35 22.49 -17.88
N VAL A 189 -14.31 23.14 -18.56
CA VAL A 189 -15.52 22.49 -19.08
C VAL A 189 -15.15 21.40 -20.09
N LEU A 190 -14.23 21.66 -21.02
CA LEU A 190 -13.79 20.64 -21.97
C LEU A 190 -13.15 19.43 -21.26
N SER A 191 -12.30 19.67 -20.26
CA SER A 191 -11.73 18.62 -19.43
C SER A 191 -12.81 17.78 -18.74
N ALA A 192 -13.78 18.44 -18.11
CA ALA A 192 -14.88 17.77 -17.41
C ALA A 192 -15.78 16.96 -18.37
N VAL A 193 -16.10 17.51 -19.54
CA VAL A 193 -16.88 16.81 -20.57
C VAL A 193 -16.13 15.60 -21.11
N ASN A 194 -14.83 15.74 -21.41
CA ASN A 194 -14.01 14.63 -21.89
C ASN A 194 -13.87 13.53 -20.83
N ALA A 195 -13.62 13.90 -19.56
CA ALA A 195 -13.54 12.93 -18.47
C ALA A 195 -14.88 12.20 -18.24
N ARG A 196 -16.02 12.90 -18.35
CA ARG A 196 -17.35 12.27 -18.25
C ARG A 196 -17.67 11.36 -19.43
N SER A 197 -17.23 11.71 -20.64
CA SER A 197 -17.32 10.87 -21.85
C SER A 197 -16.53 9.56 -21.65
N GLU A 198 -15.27 9.66 -21.21
CA GLU A 198 -14.42 8.48 -20.93
C GLU A 198 -15.01 7.56 -19.84
N ALA A 199 -15.79 8.11 -18.93
CA ALA A 199 -16.44 7.35 -17.85
C ALA A 199 -17.80 6.73 -18.23
N GLU A 200 -18.32 6.97 -19.44
CA GLU A 200 -19.72 6.65 -19.79
C GLU A 200 -20.04 5.15 -19.64
N GLU A 201 -19.18 4.25 -20.13
CA GLU A 201 -19.41 2.80 -20.03
C GLU A 201 -19.45 2.32 -18.58
N SER A 202 -18.54 2.82 -17.74
CA SER A 202 -18.48 2.48 -16.32
C SER A 202 -19.72 2.96 -15.56
N LEU A 203 -20.19 4.17 -15.86
CA LEU A 203 -21.39 4.74 -15.24
C LEU A 203 -22.66 3.99 -15.68
N ASP A 204 -22.78 3.69 -16.99
CA ASP A 204 -23.89 2.93 -17.54
C ASP A 204 -23.98 1.52 -16.93
N PHE A 205 -22.82 0.88 -16.69
CA PHE A 205 -22.76 -0.39 -15.99
C PHE A 205 -23.29 -0.30 -14.56
N ILE A 206 -22.89 0.73 -13.80
CA ILE A 206 -23.35 0.96 -12.42
C ILE A 206 -24.86 1.14 -12.41
N ASP A 207 -25.39 2.04 -13.23
CA ASP A 207 -26.81 2.40 -13.22
C ASP A 207 -27.72 1.25 -13.67
N LYS A 208 -27.25 0.40 -14.60
CA LYS A 208 -28.05 -0.72 -15.12
C LYS A 208 -27.88 -2.02 -14.33
N SER A 209 -26.74 -2.23 -13.69
CA SER A 209 -26.39 -3.54 -13.09
C SER A 209 -26.47 -3.54 -11.57
N ALA A 210 -26.31 -2.39 -10.91
CA ALA A 210 -26.37 -2.32 -9.45
C ALA A 210 -27.82 -2.28 -8.96
N LEU A 211 -28.13 -3.08 -7.94
CA LEU A 211 -29.42 -3.01 -7.25
C LEU A 211 -29.59 -1.69 -6.49
N ASP A 212 -28.50 -1.19 -5.92
CA ASP A 212 -28.40 0.13 -5.27
C ASP A 212 -27.14 0.84 -5.80
N PRO A 213 -27.27 1.67 -6.86
CA PRO A 213 -26.16 2.39 -7.47
C PRO A 213 -25.36 3.23 -6.46
N TYR A 214 -26.04 3.87 -5.51
CA TYR A 214 -25.38 4.67 -4.48
C TYR A 214 -24.43 3.84 -3.62
N THR A 215 -24.93 2.73 -3.06
CA THR A 215 -24.12 1.86 -2.19
C THR A 215 -22.98 1.26 -2.99
N PHE A 216 -23.23 0.82 -4.23
CA PHE A 216 -22.18 0.31 -5.11
C PHE A 216 -21.08 1.36 -5.35
N THR A 217 -21.45 2.60 -5.71
CA THR A 217 -20.49 3.69 -5.91
C THR A 217 -19.70 3.99 -4.65
N ARG A 218 -20.34 4.02 -3.47
CA ARG A 218 -19.67 4.26 -2.19
C ARG A 218 -18.60 3.20 -1.92
N GLU A 219 -18.97 1.92 -1.97
CA GLU A 219 -18.04 0.83 -1.68
C GLU A 219 -16.89 0.78 -2.70
N ALA A 220 -17.21 0.93 -3.99
CA ALA A 220 -16.21 0.96 -5.05
C ALA A 220 -15.24 2.14 -4.88
N TYR A 221 -15.75 3.33 -4.51
CA TYR A 221 -14.91 4.49 -4.23
C TYR A 221 -13.98 4.25 -3.05
N MET A 222 -14.48 3.73 -1.92
CA MET A 222 -13.66 3.47 -0.74
C MET A 222 -12.57 2.43 -1.02
N GLN A 223 -12.92 1.36 -1.75
CA GLN A 223 -11.96 0.34 -2.18
C GLN A 223 -10.89 0.92 -3.13
N TRP A 224 -11.31 1.72 -4.12
CA TRP A 224 -10.40 2.37 -5.07
C TRP A 224 -9.46 3.35 -4.37
N ARG A 225 -9.94 4.17 -3.43
CA ARG A 225 -9.09 5.07 -2.64
C ARG A 225 -8.06 4.31 -1.80
N GLN A 226 -8.46 3.21 -1.16
CA GLN A 226 -7.52 2.39 -0.40
C GLN A 226 -6.49 1.72 -1.30
N HIS A 227 -6.90 1.29 -2.50
CA HIS A 227 -5.99 0.75 -3.50
C HIS A 227 -4.94 1.78 -3.93
N LEU A 228 -5.36 3.01 -4.21
CA LEU A 228 -4.47 4.11 -4.58
C LEU A 228 -3.45 4.44 -3.48
N ILE A 229 -3.91 4.61 -2.23
CA ILE A 229 -3.04 4.94 -1.09
C ILE A 229 -1.99 3.85 -0.84
N THR A 230 -2.34 2.58 -1.09
CA THR A 230 -1.47 1.43 -0.82
C THR A 230 -0.70 0.93 -2.05
N ASP A 231 -0.81 1.60 -3.20
CA ASP A 231 -0.28 1.11 -4.48
C ASP A 231 -0.74 -0.33 -4.81
N GLY A 232 -1.95 -0.69 -4.38
CA GLY A 232 -2.52 -2.02 -4.49
C GLY A 232 -1.94 -3.09 -3.56
N LYS A 233 -1.04 -2.73 -2.64
CA LYS A 233 -0.44 -3.65 -1.67
C LYS A 233 -1.39 -3.98 -0.50
N GLY A 234 -2.41 -3.15 -0.25
CA GLY A 234 -3.23 -3.21 0.97
C GLY A 234 -4.05 -4.49 1.17
N ALA A 235 -4.50 -5.17 0.11
CA ALA A 235 -5.27 -6.40 0.26
C ALA A 235 -4.39 -7.62 0.58
N ALA A 236 -3.17 -7.68 0.04
CA ALA A 236 -2.24 -8.79 0.26
C ALA A 236 -1.41 -8.59 1.53
N GLN A 237 -1.03 -7.36 1.84
CA GLN A 237 -0.25 -7.03 3.04
C GLN A 237 -1.08 -7.20 4.31
N ALA A 238 -2.35 -6.74 4.33
CA ALA A 238 -3.20 -6.95 5.51
C ALA A 238 -3.42 -8.44 5.82
N SER A 239 -3.60 -9.29 4.79
CA SER A 239 -3.66 -10.74 5.00
C SER A 239 -2.32 -11.33 5.43
N PHE A 240 -1.19 -10.74 5.02
CA PHE A 240 0.13 -11.23 5.38
C PHE A 240 0.50 -10.81 6.81
N ASP A 241 0.22 -9.57 7.20
CA ASP A 241 0.44 -9.04 8.55
C ASP A 241 -0.50 -9.73 9.57
N GLU A 242 -1.75 -10.04 9.18
CA GLU A 242 -2.69 -10.79 10.02
C GLU A 242 -2.30 -12.27 10.14
N LEU A 243 -1.75 -12.88 9.07
CA LEU A 243 -1.12 -14.20 9.13
C LEU A 243 0.20 -14.17 9.92
N GLU A 244 0.97 -13.09 9.83
CA GLU A 244 2.22 -12.88 10.53
C GLU A 244 1.96 -12.77 12.03
N ASP A 245 0.99 -11.96 12.45
CA ASP A 245 0.54 -11.86 13.84
C ASP A 245 -0.06 -13.19 14.36
N GLU A 246 -0.75 -13.97 13.52
CA GLU A 246 -1.27 -15.30 13.89
C GLU A 246 -0.15 -16.34 14.03
N ILE A 247 0.88 -16.29 13.18
CA ILE A 247 2.08 -17.14 13.25
C ILE A 247 2.94 -16.76 14.46
N PHE A 248 3.12 -15.47 14.74
CA PHE A 248 3.95 -14.97 15.84
C PHE A 248 3.22 -14.93 17.19
N ALA A 249 1.89 -15.04 17.21
CA ALA A 249 1.14 -15.27 18.45
C ALA A 249 1.35 -16.69 19.01
N ASP A 250 1.77 -17.65 18.18
CA ASP A 250 2.06 -19.04 18.57
C ASP A 250 3.54 -19.27 18.95
N GLU A 251 4.41 -18.27 18.76
CA GLU A 251 5.83 -18.32 19.13
C GLU A 251 6.02 -18.09 20.65
N SER A 252 5.34 -18.93 21.45
CA SER A 252 5.66 -19.16 22.86
C SER A 252 6.48 -20.45 23.08
N ASP A 253 6.91 -21.08 21.99
CA ASP A 253 7.78 -22.27 21.97
C ASP A 253 9.28 -21.95 21.83
N ASP A 254 9.70 -20.74 22.22
CA ASP A 254 11.10 -20.38 22.45
C ASP A 254 11.82 -21.32 23.44
N LEU A 255 11.08 -22.15 24.18
CA LEU A 255 11.62 -23.11 25.13
C LEU A 255 12.14 -24.41 24.47
N GLU A 256 11.67 -24.80 23.29
CA GLU A 256 12.13 -26.03 22.61
C GLU A 256 13.38 -25.80 21.73
N LEU A 257 13.48 -24.65 21.05
CA LEU A 257 14.63 -24.30 20.21
C LEU A 257 15.91 -24.13 21.04
N ASP A 258 15.79 -23.50 22.20
CA ASP A 258 16.86 -23.29 23.16
C ASP A 258 17.36 -24.62 23.77
N ALA A 259 16.48 -25.62 23.91
CA ALA A 259 16.83 -26.94 24.40
C ALA A 259 17.59 -27.75 23.33
N LEU A 260 17.14 -27.69 22.08
CA LEU A 260 17.81 -28.31 20.94
C LEU A 260 19.17 -27.69 20.63
N GLU A 261 19.31 -26.37 20.75
CA GLU A 261 20.59 -25.68 20.51
C GLU A 261 21.62 -26.03 21.59
N ARG A 262 21.18 -26.28 22.84
CA ARG A 262 22.05 -26.79 23.91
C ARG A 262 22.50 -28.22 23.66
N GLU A 263 21.58 -29.09 23.20
CA GLU A 263 21.90 -30.49 22.90
C GLU A 263 22.84 -30.61 21.68
N LEU A 264 22.63 -29.77 20.66
CA LEU A 264 23.51 -29.65 19.51
C LEU A 264 24.90 -29.14 19.90
N ASN A 265 25.00 -28.06 20.67
CA ASN A 265 26.29 -27.51 21.10
C ASN A 265 27.06 -28.49 22.01
N ALA A 266 26.38 -29.24 22.87
CA ALA A 266 27.02 -30.28 23.68
C ALA A 266 27.60 -31.41 22.81
N SER A 267 26.88 -31.82 21.76
CA SER A 267 27.37 -32.85 20.82
C SER A 267 28.53 -32.34 19.95
N VAL A 268 28.54 -31.06 19.57
CA VAL A 268 29.65 -30.43 18.83
C VAL A 268 30.91 -30.37 19.68
N GLU A 269 30.78 -30.08 20.98
CA GLU A 269 31.91 -29.99 21.89
C GLU A 269 32.55 -31.37 22.14
N GLU A 270 31.75 -32.44 22.23
CA GLU A 270 32.23 -33.83 22.32
C GLU A 270 32.98 -34.27 21.05
N VAL A 271 32.47 -33.90 19.87
CA VAL A 271 33.14 -34.15 18.58
C VAL A 271 34.44 -33.34 18.45
N GLN A 272 34.46 -32.09 18.91
CA GLN A 272 35.67 -31.26 18.93
C GLN A 272 36.74 -31.84 19.83
N GLU A 273 36.37 -32.37 21.01
CA GLU A 273 37.33 -33.00 21.92
C GLU A 273 37.91 -34.31 21.35
N LEU A 274 37.09 -35.11 20.65
CA LEU A 274 37.54 -36.29 19.92
C LEU A 274 38.51 -35.95 18.78
N VAL A 275 38.22 -34.91 17.99
CA VAL A 275 39.10 -34.42 16.91
C VAL A 275 40.41 -33.89 17.49
N PHE A 276 40.37 -33.09 18.56
CA PHE A 276 41.57 -32.56 19.20
C PHE A 276 42.43 -33.66 19.86
N SER A 277 41.81 -34.74 20.34
CA SER A 277 42.54 -35.90 20.89
C SER A 277 43.23 -36.73 19.80
N THR A 278 42.63 -36.78 18.61
CA THR A 278 43.18 -37.47 17.43
C THR A 278 44.37 -36.70 16.87
N GLU A 279 44.27 -35.38 16.77
CA GLU A 279 45.37 -34.50 16.32
C GLU A 279 46.59 -34.54 17.27
N ARG A 280 46.36 -34.83 18.55
CA ARG A 280 47.42 -34.96 19.56
C ARG A 280 48.10 -36.33 19.60
N ALA A 281 47.50 -37.35 18.98
CA ALA A 281 48.06 -38.70 18.89
C ALA A 281 49.06 -38.88 17.72
N GLU A 282 49.14 -37.91 16.81
CA GLU A 282 49.98 -37.95 15.60
C GLU A 282 51.14 -36.94 15.64
N PHE A 283 51.62 -36.57 16.83
CA PHE A 283 52.81 -35.71 16.96
C PHE A 283 53.91 -36.40 17.76
N VAL A 284 54.54 -37.40 17.16
CA VAL A 284 55.88 -37.90 17.56
C VAL A 284 56.70 -38.29 16.31
N GLU A 285 57.70 -37.46 16.05
CA GLU A 285 58.99 -37.71 15.36
C GLU A 285 59.08 -37.77 13.82
N ASP A 286 59.74 -36.72 13.32
CA ASP A 286 60.64 -36.59 12.16
C ASP A 286 60.09 -36.59 10.72
N ALA A 287 60.56 -35.57 10.01
CA ALA A 287 60.20 -35.20 8.65
C ALA A 287 60.79 -36.13 7.59
N ASP A 288 59.95 -36.51 6.61
CA ASP A 288 60.19 -36.55 5.15
C ASP A 288 59.33 -37.68 4.53
N ASP A 289 58.04 -37.42 4.27
CA ASP A 289 57.36 -37.94 3.07
C ASP A 289 55.96 -37.29 2.95
N ASP A 290 55.70 -36.50 1.91
CA ASP A 290 54.39 -35.89 1.62
C ASP A 290 53.27 -36.94 1.39
N SER A 291 53.61 -38.24 1.37
CA SER A 291 52.67 -39.35 1.13
C SER A 291 51.93 -39.85 2.37
N GLU A 292 52.41 -39.54 3.57
CA GLU A 292 51.81 -40.03 4.83
C GLU A 292 50.75 -39.06 5.37
N VAL A 293 50.95 -37.75 5.21
CA VAL A 293 49.99 -36.69 5.59
C VAL A 293 48.71 -36.73 4.76
N ASP A 294 48.81 -36.99 3.46
CA ASP A 294 47.63 -37.16 2.60
C ASP A 294 46.82 -38.39 3.02
N ARG A 295 47.50 -39.44 3.51
CA ARG A 295 46.85 -40.69 3.93
C ARG A 295 46.12 -40.55 5.26
N THR A 296 46.63 -39.71 6.16
CA THR A 296 46.00 -39.43 7.46
C THR A 296 44.84 -38.45 7.31
N LEU A 297 44.96 -37.47 6.41
CA LEU A 297 43.85 -36.61 5.98
C LEU A 297 42.71 -37.41 5.33
N ASP A 298 43.02 -38.36 4.45
CA ASP A 298 42.01 -39.23 3.84
C ASP A 298 41.27 -40.07 4.90
N LEU A 299 41.98 -40.56 5.92
CA LEU A 299 41.38 -41.32 7.02
C LEU A 299 40.49 -40.44 7.91
N LEU A 300 40.91 -39.20 8.20
CA LEU A 300 40.10 -38.23 8.93
C LEU A 300 38.84 -37.82 8.16
N GLU A 301 38.93 -37.65 6.84
CA GLU A 301 37.76 -37.33 6.01
C GLU A 301 36.74 -38.49 6.00
N VAL A 302 37.22 -39.74 6.00
CA VAL A 302 36.37 -40.92 6.08
C VAL A 302 35.66 -41.02 7.43
N GLU A 303 36.36 -40.80 8.54
CA GLU A 303 35.75 -40.91 9.88
C GLU A 303 34.79 -39.73 10.15
N LEU A 304 35.10 -38.51 9.66
CA LEU A 304 34.19 -37.36 9.71
C LEU A 304 32.89 -37.63 8.91
N LYS A 305 33.01 -38.19 7.70
CA LYS A 305 31.82 -38.54 6.90
C LYS A 305 30.98 -39.61 7.59
N LYS A 306 31.62 -40.60 8.21
CA LYS A 306 30.92 -41.66 8.95
C LYS A 306 30.18 -41.10 10.17
N SER A 307 30.83 -40.24 10.97
CA SER A 307 30.20 -39.58 12.12
C SER A 307 29.05 -38.66 11.69
N ALA A 308 29.21 -37.90 10.60
CA ALA A 308 28.13 -37.08 10.05
C ALA A 308 26.93 -37.91 9.58
N THR A 309 27.19 -39.09 9.00
CA THR A 309 26.13 -40.02 8.56
C THR A 309 25.38 -40.63 9.75
N GLU A 310 26.10 -40.98 10.82
CA GLU A 310 25.50 -41.48 12.07
C GLU A 310 24.65 -40.39 12.75
N GLY A 311 25.13 -39.14 12.78
CA GLY A 311 24.36 -37.99 13.28
C GLY A 311 23.09 -37.72 12.47
N LEU A 312 23.16 -37.83 11.13
CA LEU A 312 21.99 -37.67 10.27
C LEU A 312 20.93 -38.76 10.52
N ALA A 313 21.37 -40.00 10.76
CA ALA A 313 20.47 -41.12 11.06
C ALA A 313 19.75 -40.95 12.43
N ILE A 314 20.40 -40.34 13.42
CA ILE A 314 19.79 -40.01 14.71
C ILE A 314 18.74 -38.92 14.54
N LEU A 315 19.03 -37.88 13.76
CA LEU A 315 18.10 -36.79 13.46
C LEU A 315 16.86 -37.29 12.70
N GLU A 316 17.05 -38.18 11.72
CA GLU A 316 15.95 -38.76 10.95
C GLU A 316 15.03 -39.64 11.83
N LYS A 317 15.62 -40.41 12.75
CA LYS A 317 14.85 -41.21 13.71
C LYS A 317 14.05 -40.33 14.69
N ASN A 318 14.65 -39.27 15.21
CA ASN A 318 13.96 -38.33 16.10
C ASN A 318 12.81 -37.59 15.38
N ASN A 319 12.99 -37.28 14.10
CA ASN A 319 11.93 -36.67 13.30
C ASN A 319 10.74 -37.62 13.07
N GLN A 320 11.01 -38.92 12.85
CA GLN A 320 9.94 -39.93 12.76
C GLN A 320 9.19 -40.14 14.08
N GLU A 321 9.88 -40.08 15.22
CA GLU A 321 9.21 -40.16 16.53
C GLU A 321 8.32 -38.91 16.80
N ARG A 322 8.75 -37.73 16.34
CA ARG A 322 7.94 -36.50 16.40
C ARG A 322 6.69 -36.57 15.53
N GLU A 323 6.78 -37.09 14.32
CA GLU A 323 5.61 -37.28 13.46
C GLU A 323 4.62 -38.31 14.03
N MET A 324 5.11 -39.40 14.65
CA MET A 324 4.21 -40.37 15.30
C MET A 324 3.48 -39.80 16.51
N ASN A 325 4.12 -38.95 17.32
CA ASN A 325 3.46 -38.29 18.45
C ASN A 325 2.39 -37.28 17.98
N ARG A 326 2.66 -36.54 16.90
CA ARG A 326 1.72 -35.58 16.32
C ARG A 326 0.46 -36.24 15.73
N VAL A 327 0.58 -37.47 15.21
CA VAL A 327 -0.58 -38.27 14.74
C VAL A 327 -1.38 -38.84 15.92
N GLY A 328 -0.73 -39.12 17.07
CA GLY A 328 -1.41 -39.57 18.29
C GLY A 328 -2.31 -38.49 18.92
N GLU A 329 -1.87 -37.23 18.90
CA GLU A 329 -2.62 -36.08 19.44
C GLU A 329 -3.90 -35.77 18.63
N LEU A 330 -3.88 -35.99 17.31
CA LEU A 330 -5.05 -35.82 16.45
C LEU A 330 -6.14 -36.89 16.65
N ALA A 331 -5.80 -38.02 17.28
CA ALA A 331 -6.75 -39.10 17.56
C ALA A 331 -7.52 -38.94 18.89
N ASP A 332 -7.08 -38.04 19.79
CA ASP A 332 -7.66 -37.83 21.12
C ASP A 332 -8.47 -36.53 21.24
N ALA A 333 -8.69 -35.83 20.11
CA ALA A 333 -9.50 -34.62 20.07
C ALA A 333 -11.01 -34.94 20.24
N PRO A 334 -11.72 -34.36 21.23
CA PRO A 334 -13.13 -34.66 21.48
C PRO A 334 -14.04 -34.11 20.37
N SER A 335 -15.00 -34.92 19.93
CA SER A 335 -15.97 -34.56 18.89
C SER A 335 -16.85 -33.37 19.31
N PRO A 336 -17.20 -32.44 18.39
CA PRO A 336 -17.93 -31.22 18.74
C PRO A 336 -19.36 -31.56 19.19
N VAL A 337 -19.70 -31.10 20.39
CA VAL A 337 -20.99 -31.26 21.06
C VAL A 337 -22.05 -30.36 20.42
N ASP A 338 -23.24 -30.92 20.25
CA ASP A 338 -24.46 -30.34 19.69
C ASP A 338 -24.86 -28.99 20.32
N LEU A 339 -25.26 -28.05 19.45
CA LEU A 339 -25.88 -26.77 19.80
C LEU A 339 -27.40 -26.98 19.95
N ASP A 340 -27.95 -26.61 21.11
CA ASP A 340 -29.37 -26.32 21.31
C ASP A 340 -29.61 -24.80 21.40
#